data_AF-A0A920BXD1-F1
#
_entry.id   AF-A0A920BXD1-F1
#
_cell.length_a   1.000
_cell.length_b   1.000
_cell.length_c   1.000
_cell.angle_alpha   90.00
_cell.angle_beta   90.00
_cell.angle_gamma   90.00
#
_symmetry.space_group_name_H-M   'P 1'
#
loop_
_entity.id
_entity.type
_entity.pdbx_description
1 polymer ?
#
loop_
_entity_poly.entity_id
_entity_poly.type
_entity_poly.pdbx_seq_one_letter_code
_entity_poly.pdbx_strand_id
1 'polypeptide(L)' 'MFELGQRVQIADANKTKNDKFIESHALTIMETSNFKGEITKIENGIHFVGFKNDIGWVTQGFKADEIKEVK' A
#
# COMPACT_ATOMS: atom_id res chain seq x y z
N MET A 1 12.64 11.00 -1.48
CA MET A 1 11.50 11.14 -2.42
C MET A 1 11.23 9.74 -2.93
N PHE A 2 9.96 9.33 -3.00
CA PHE A 2 9.63 7.99 -3.47
C PHE A 2 9.57 7.92 -4.99
N GLU A 3 9.88 6.76 -5.56
CA GLU A 3 9.95 6.54 -7.01
C GLU A 3 9.00 5.43 -7.47
N LEU A 4 8.63 5.46 -8.76
CA LEU A 4 7.89 4.37 -9.40
C LEU A 4 8.72 3.08 -9.35
N GLY A 5 8.08 1.96 -9.04
CA GLY A 5 8.73 0.66 -8.85
C GLY A 5 9.41 0.49 -7.49
N GLN A 6 9.42 1.52 -6.63
CA GLN A 6 10.04 1.39 -5.31
C GLN A 6 9.18 0.54 -4.39
N ARG A 7 9.84 -0.38 -3.67
CA ARG A 7 9.21 -1.16 -2.61
C ARG A 7 9.04 -0.33 -1.35
N VAL A 8 7.81 -0.30 -0.85
CA VAL A 8 7.43 0.45 0.34
C VAL A 8 6.56 -0.41 1.27
N GLN A 9 6.52 -0.02 2.53
CA GLN A 9 5.66 -0.61 3.55
C GLN A 9 4.76 0.47 4.13
N ILE A 10 3.50 0.15 4.38
CA ILE A 10 2.59 1.10 5.05
C ILE A 10 3.08 1.38 6.46
N ALA A 11 3.20 2.67 6.79
CA ALA A 11 3.75 3.15 8.05
C ALA A 11 2.87 2.82 9.26
N ASP A 12 1.56 2.85 9.08
CA ASP A 12 0.53 2.60 10.08
C ASP A 12 -0.52 1.60 9.57
N ALA A 13 -0.20 0.32 9.70
CA ALA A 13 -1.09 -0.77 9.34
C ALA A 13 -2.39 -0.78 10.17
N ASN A 14 -2.39 -0.24 11.39
CA ASN A 14 -3.57 -0.22 12.25
C ASN A 14 -4.60 0.79 11.75
N LYS A 15 -4.15 1.94 11.25
CA LYS A 15 -5.02 2.91 10.58
C LYS A 15 -5.67 2.29 9.33
N THR A 16 -4.89 1.59 8.51
CA THR A 16 -5.40 0.89 7.32
C THR A 16 -6.42 -0.20 7.66
N LYS A 17 -6.18 -1.01 8.72
CA LYS A 17 -7.13 -2.04 9.17
C LYS A 17 -8.47 -1.50 9.65
N ASN A 18 -8.48 -0.27 10.18
CA ASN A 18 -9.69 0.37 10.70
C ASN A 18 -10.35 1.32 9.69
N ASP A 19 -9.85 1.39 8.46
CA ASP A 19 -10.44 2.22 7.42
C ASP A 19 -11.72 1.58 6.89
N LYS A 20 -12.85 2.26 7.10
CA LYS A 20 -14.19 1.79 6.69
C LYS A 20 -14.37 1.75 5.17
N PHE A 21 -13.49 2.39 4.41
CA PHE A 21 -13.55 2.42 2.94
C PHE A 21 -12.72 1.31 2.29
N ILE A 22 -11.96 0.55 3.08
CA ILE A 22 -11.18 -0.58 2.57
C ILE A 22 -12.02 -1.84 2.63
N GLU A 23 -12.23 -2.44 1.47
CA GLU A 23 -12.94 -3.72 1.38
C GLU A 23 -12.19 -4.83 2.11
N SER A 24 -12.92 -5.75 2.73
CA SER A 24 -12.34 -6.87 3.50
C SER A 24 -11.39 -7.73 2.67
N HIS A 25 -11.67 -7.89 1.38
CA HIS A 25 -10.79 -8.60 0.45
C HIS A 25 -9.48 -7.85 0.17
N ALA A 26 -9.56 -6.54 -0.07
CA ALA A 26 -8.39 -5.68 -0.21
C ALA A 26 -7.51 -5.71 1.04
N LEU A 27 -8.12 -5.65 2.23
CA LEU A 27 -7.42 -5.75 3.50
C LEU A 27 -6.67 -7.08 3.63
N THR A 28 -7.31 -8.18 3.26
CA THR A 28 -6.69 -9.51 3.30
C THR A 28 -5.45 -9.60 2.40
N ILE A 29 -5.52 -9.02 1.18
CA ILE A 29 -4.37 -8.97 0.27
C ILE A 29 -3.23 -8.12 0.87
N MET A 30 -3.56 -6.97 1.45
CA MET A 30 -2.56 -6.09 2.09
C MET A 30 -1.91 -6.76 3.30
N GLU A 31 -2.70 -7.40 4.18
CA GLU A 31 -2.22 -8.12 5.36
C GLU A 31 -1.31 -9.30 4.97
N THR A 32 -1.71 -10.10 3.99
CA THR A 32 -0.91 -11.23 3.49
C THR A 32 0.42 -10.77 2.89
N SER A 33 0.44 -9.56 2.32
CA SER A 33 1.66 -8.93 1.81
C SER A 33 2.49 -8.26 2.92
N ASN A 34 2.14 -8.42 4.21
CA ASN A 34 2.73 -7.71 5.35
C ASN A 34 2.71 -6.18 5.18
N PHE A 35 1.69 -5.66 4.49
CA PHE A 35 1.57 -4.26 4.09
C PHE A 35 2.78 -3.75 3.28
N LYS A 36 3.52 -4.65 2.62
CA LYS A 36 4.59 -4.32 1.69
C LYS A 36 4.06 -4.38 0.27
N GLY A 37 4.32 -3.34 -0.49
CA GLY A 37 3.90 -3.23 -1.88
C GLY A 37 4.90 -2.44 -2.70
N GLU A 38 4.53 -2.16 -3.93
CA GLU A 38 5.33 -1.43 -4.89
C GLU A 38 4.59 -0.18 -5.37
N ILE A 39 5.29 0.94 -5.51
CA ILE A 39 4.69 2.15 -6.05
C ILE A 39 4.45 1.97 -7.56
N THR A 40 3.20 1.93 -7.96
CA THR A 40 2.76 1.73 -9.35
C THR A 40 2.43 3.04 -10.07
N LYS A 41 2.03 4.07 -9.33
CA LYS A 41 1.72 5.40 -9.86
C LYS A 41 1.99 6.48 -8.80
N ILE A 42 2.41 7.66 -9.22
CA ILE A 42 2.48 8.86 -8.36
C ILE A 42 1.69 9.98 -9.06
N GLU A 43 0.69 10.54 -8.39
CA GLU A 43 -0.17 11.58 -8.96
C GLU A 43 -0.59 12.56 -7.86
N ASN A 44 -0.36 13.85 -8.06
CA ASN A 44 -0.73 14.93 -7.12
C ASN A 44 -0.27 14.68 -5.66
N GLY A 45 0.91 14.08 -5.47
CA GLY A 45 1.46 13.75 -4.15
C GLY A 45 0.91 12.48 -3.50
N ILE A 46 0.02 11.76 -4.20
CA ILE A 46 -0.48 10.45 -3.80
C ILE A 46 0.36 9.37 -4.48
N HIS A 47 0.83 8.41 -3.68
CA HIS A 47 1.61 7.26 -4.09
C HIS A 47 0.68 6.04 -4.11
N PHE A 48 0.40 5.53 -5.30
CA PHE A 48 -0.42 4.35 -5.47
C PHE A 48 0.45 3.11 -5.29
N VAL A 49 0.22 2.39 -4.20
CA VAL A 49 0.97 1.18 -3.84
C VAL A 49 0.15 -0.04 -4.26
N GLY A 50 0.74 -0.86 -5.13
CA GLY A 50 0.21 -2.16 -5.53
C GLY A 50 0.68 -3.25 -4.58
N PHE A 51 -0.27 -4.02 -4.06
CA PHE A 51 -0.05 -5.22 -3.26
C PHE A 51 -0.48 -6.43 -4.10
N LYS A 52 0.48 -7.28 -4.44
CA LYS A 52 0.24 -8.47 -5.25
C LYS A 52 0.78 -9.70 -4.53
N ASN A 53 -0.08 -10.71 -4.37
CA ASN A 53 0.26 -12.02 -3.83
C ASN A 53 -0.66 -13.09 -4.46
N ASP A 54 -0.60 -14.32 -3.94
CA ASP A 54 -1.36 -15.45 -4.47
C ASP A 54 -2.88 -15.31 -4.33
N ILE A 55 -3.36 -14.41 -3.45
CA ILE A 55 -4.79 -14.12 -3.26
C ILE A 55 -5.30 -13.17 -4.35
N GLY A 56 -4.46 -12.26 -4.82
CA GLY A 56 -4.84 -11.30 -5.84
C GLY A 56 -3.95 -10.06 -5.90
N TRP A 57 -4.50 -9.02 -6.52
CA TRP A 57 -3.85 -7.72 -6.66
C TRP A 57 -4.82 -6.62 -6.28
N VAL A 58 -4.40 -5.74 -5.37
CA VAL A 58 -5.06 -4.48 -5.06
C VAL A 58 -4.09 -3.31 -5.15
N THR A 59 -4.57 -2.14 -5.57
CA THR A 59 -3.80 -0.90 -5.58
C THR A 59 -4.52 0.14 -4.74
N GLN A 60 -3.79 0.76 -3.80
CA GLN A 60 -4.34 1.76 -2.88
C GLN A 60 -3.46 3.02 -2.86
N GLY A 61 -4.08 4.19 -2.80
CA GLY A 61 -3.38 5.48 -2.74
C GLY A 61 -3.01 5.86 -1.32
N PHE A 62 -1.76 6.29 -1.10
CA PHE A 62 -1.25 6.74 0.19
C PHE A 62 -0.48 8.06 0.06
N LYS A 63 -0.46 8.84 1.13
CA LYS A 63 0.44 9.99 1.22
C LYS A 63 1.86 9.54 1.56
N ALA A 64 2.85 10.39 1.29
CA ALA A 64 4.25 10.07 1.52
C ALA A 64 4.58 9.78 3.00
N ASP A 65 3.86 10.39 3.94
CA ASP A 65 4.00 10.17 5.39
C ASP A 65 3.34 8.87 5.87
N GLU A 66 2.47 8.27 5.04
CA GLU A 66 1.78 7.02 5.34
C GLU A 66 2.54 5.78 4.85
N ILE A 67 3.68 5.96 4.19
CA ILE A 67 4.52 4.89 3.65
C ILE A 67 5.97 5.04 4.10
N LYS A 68 6.67 3.92 4.21
CA LYS A 68 8.09 3.82 4.60
C LYS A 68 8.83 3.04 3.53
N GLU A 69 10.04 3.47 3.23
CA GLU A 69 10.94 2.72 2.35
C GLU A 69 11.30 1.37 2.98
N VAL A 70 11.26 0.31 2.18
CA VAL A 70 11.74 -1.02 2.56
C VAL A 70 13.13 -1.19 1.93
N LYS A 71 14.15 -1.26 2.78
CA LYS A 71 15.51 -1.63 2.36
C LYS A 71 15.66 -3.14 2.18
#